data_AF-U2YPI4-F1
#
_entry.id   AF-U2YPI4-F1
#
_cell.length_a   1.000
_cell.length_b   1.000
_cell.length_c   1.000
_cell.angle_alpha   90.00
_cell.angle_beta   90.00
_cell.angle_gamma   90.00
#
_symmetry.space_group_name_H-M   'P 1'
#
loop_
_entity.id
_entity.type
_entity.pdbx_description
1 polymer ?
#
loop_
_entity_poly.entity_id
_entity_poly.type
_entity_poly.pdbx_seq_one_letter_code
_entity_poly.pdbx_strand_id
1 'polypeptide(L)'
;MIHRTTPLAFLLCAAAALSLPGMAQADPTPALLPAQQFKLHCAVAFAQVAAAQARGDARAMAYPPLAQRGREYFVRASAGATNGTGLTQDRLKALLEAEATAMSRDGTLYDSMPLCMKSLEASGL
;
A
#
# COMPACT_ATOMS: atom_id res chain seq x y z
N MET A 1 -29.86 73.18 9.67
CA MET A 1 -29.49 71.90 9.03
C MET A 1 -30.05 70.78 9.91
N ILE A 2 -31.23 70.27 9.55
CA ILE A 2 -32.07 69.39 10.38
C ILE A 2 -32.37 68.10 9.60
N HIS A 3 -32.32 66.99 10.34
CA HIS A 3 -32.64 65.58 10.10
C HIS A 3 -33.43 65.12 8.87
N ARG A 4 -33.13 63.88 8.44
CA ARG A 4 -34.10 62.78 8.17
C ARG A 4 -33.35 61.53 7.67
N THR A 5 -33.14 60.49 8.49
CA THR A 5 -33.99 59.28 8.67
C THR A 5 -34.31 58.49 7.38
N THR A 6 -33.79 57.24 7.37
CA THR A 6 -34.15 55.97 6.66
C THR A 6 -35.60 55.85 6.14
N PRO A 7 -35.94 54.98 5.14
CA PRO A 7 -35.66 53.52 5.19
C PRO A 7 -35.55 52.70 3.86
N LEU A 8 -34.97 51.51 4.01
CA LEU A 8 -35.45 50.19 3.55
C LEU A 8 -36.25 50.07 2.23
N ALA A 9 -35.64 49.45 1.21
CA ALA A 9 -36.38 48.76 0.14
C ALA A 9 -35.55 47.59 -0.44
N PHE A 10 -35.69 46.44 0.21
CA PHE A 10 -35.90 45.12 -0.40
C PHE A 10 -35.55 44.97 -1.89
N LEU A 11 -34.52 44.17 -2.21
CA LEU A 11 -34.67 43.22 -3.31
C LEU A 11 -33.87 41.94 -3.05
N LEU A 12 -34.65 40.88 -2.79
CA LEU A 12 -34.27 39.48 -2.73
C LEU A 12 -33.62 39.05 -4.05
N CYS A 13 -32.46 38.39 -3.98
CA CYS A 13 -32.09 37.33 -4.92
C CYS A 13 -31.11 36.38 -4.23
N ALA A 14 -31.63 35.54 -3.33
CA ALA A 14 -30.90 34.44 -2.75
C ALA A 14 -30.77 33.33 -3.81
N ALA A 15 -29.70 33.36 -4.60
CA ALA A 15 -29.28 32.21 -5.38
C ALA A 15 -28.60 31.22 -4.43
N ALA A 16 -29.41 30.34 -3.83
CA ALA A 16 -28.92 29.18 -3.10
C ALA A 16 -28.26 28.23 -4.10
N ALA A 17 -26.94 28.35 -4.27
CA ALA A 17 -26.14 27.32 -4.90
C ALA A 17 -26.17 26.08 -3.99
N LEU A 18 -26.99 25.10 -4.33
CA LEU A 18 -26.92 23.76 -3.75
C LEU A 18 -25.57 23.16 -4.12
N SER A 19 -24.59 23.28 -3.22
CA SER A 19 -23.39 22.45 -3.23
C SER A 19 -23.80 21.03 -2.86
N LEU A 20 -24.10 20.20 -3.88
CA LEU A 20 -24.18 18.76 -3.71
C LEU A 20 -22.82 18.27 -3.19
N PRO A 21 -22.76 17.54 -2.06
CA PRO A 21 -21.56 16.81 -1.71
C PRO A 21 -21.34 15.78 -2.83
N GLY A 22 -20.27 15.97 -3.60
CA GLY A 22 -19.84 15.00 -4.59
C GLY A 22 -19.67 13.66 -3.88
N MET A 23 -20.53 12.70 -4.19
CA MET A 23 -20.27 11.30 -3.89
C MET A 23 -19.01 10.95 -4.68
N ALA A 24 -17.86 10.96 -4.00
CA ALA A 24 -16.64 10.36 -4.51
C ALA A 24 -16.99 8.91 -4.84
N GLN A 25 -17.14 8.62 -6.13
CA GLN A 25 -17.29 7.25 -6.61
C GLN A 25 -16.00 6.56 -6.17
N ALA A 26 -16.11 5.64 -5.22
CA ALA A 26 -14.99 4.79 -4.86
C ALA A 26 -14.61 4.04 -6.13
N ASP A 27 -13.50 4.43 -6.76
CA ASP A 27 -12.93 3.69 -7.87
C ASP A 27 -12.84 2.22 -7.44
N PRO A 28 -13.33 1.27 -8.26
CA PRO A 28 -13.25 -0.14 -7.94
C PRO A 28 -11.78 -0.44 -7.71
N THR A 29 -11.40 -0.63 -6.44
CA THR A 29 -10.00 -0.83 -6.08
C THR A 29 -9.57 -2.11 -6.78
N PRO A 30 -8.55 -2.06 -7.65
CA PRO A 30 -8.05 -3.26 -8.29
C PRO A 30 -7.75 -4.34 -7.26
N ALA A 31 -8.54 -5.41 -7.29
CA ALA A 31 -8.34 -6.52 -6.37
C ALA A 31 -7.17 -7.36 -6.88
N LEU A 32 -6.08 -7.35 -6.13
CA LEU A 32 -4.99 -8.31 -6.35
C LEU A 32 -5.53 -9.73 -6.23
N LEU A 33 -5.17 -10.60 -7.16
CA LEU A 33 -5.48 -12.02 -7.05
C LEU A 33 -4.77 -12.60 -5.80
N PRO A 34 -5.33 -13.64 -5.14
CA PRO A 34 -4.70 -14.24 -3.96
C PRO A 34 -3.24 -14.65 -4.17
N ALA A 35 -2.90 -15.16 -5.36
CA ALA A 35 -1.54 -15.51 -5.72
C ALA A 35 -0.61 -14.28 -5.84
N GLN A 36 -1.11 -13.11 -6.29
CA GLN A 36 -0.34 -11.87 -6.30
C GLN A 36 -0.13 -11.35 -4.88
N GLN A 37 -1.17 -11.36 -4.04
CA GLN A 37 -1.09 -10.97 -2.64
C GLN A 37 -0.02 -11.79 -1.89
N PHE A 38 -0.05 -13.12 -2.06
CA PHE A 38 0.93 -14.01 -1.45
C PHE A 38 2.37 -13.71 -1.90
N LYS A 39 2.58 -13.42 -3.20
CA LYS A 39 3.89 -13.02 -3.70
C LYS A 39 4.36 -11.69 -3.10
N LEU A 40 3.47 -10.70 -2.94
CA LEU A 40 3.84 -9.43 -2.30
C LEU A 40 4.16 -9.62 -0.81
N HIS A 41 3.39 -10.45 -0.10
CA HIS A 41 3.67 -10.83 1.27
C HIS A 41 5.09 -11.43 1.41
N CYS A 42 5.45 -12.37 0.53
CA CYS A 42 6.79 -12.95 0.55
C CYS A 42 7.90 -11.98 0.13
N ALA A 43 7.61 -11.06 -0.80
CA ALA A 43 8.54 -9.99 -1.14
C ALA A 43 8.86 -9.09 0.08
N VAL A 44 7.85 -8.76 0.89
CA VAL A 44 8.02 -8.01 2.15
C VAL A 44 8.83 -8.81 3.16
N ALA A 45 8.49 -10.09 3.36
CA ALA A 45 9.23 -10.96 4.27
C ALA A 45 10.73 -11.02 3.90
N PHE A 46 11.06 -11.18 2.61
CA PHE A 46 12.45 -11.21 2.17
C PHE A 46 13.18 -9.89 2.37
N ALA A 47 12.51 -8.76 2.13
CA ALA A 47 13.09 -7.46 2.40
C ALA A 47 13.42 -7.28 3.90
N GLN A 48 12.52 -7.71 4.78
CA GLN A 48 12.73 -7.64 6.23
C GLN A 48 13.82 -8.60 6.73
N VAL A 49 13.85 -9.85 6.25
CA VAL A 49 14.93 -10.78 6.58
C VAL A 49 16.27 -10.29 6.04
N ALA A 50 16.35 -9.77 4.81
CA ALA A 50 17.58 -9.21 4.27
C ALA A 50 18.08 -8.00 5.10
N ALA A 51 17.17 -7.13 5.55
CA ALA A 51 17.51 -6.03 6.44
C ALA A 51 17.97 -6.52 7.81
N ALA A 52 17.38 -7.59 8.36
CA ALA A 52 17.79 -8.20 9.61
C ALA A 52 19.15 -8.91 9.48
N GLN A 53 19.43 -9.58 8.35
CA GLN A 53 20.73 -10.13 8.00
C GLN A 53 21.80 -9.02 7.97
N ALA A 54 21.51 -7.87 7.35
CA ALA A 54 22.44 -6.75 7.34
C ALA A 54 22.79 -6.22 8.75
N ARG A 55 21.95 -6.46 9.76
CA ARG A 55 22.19 -6.11 11.17
C ARG A 55 22.78 -7.25 11.99
N GLY A 56 23.04 -8.42 11.41
CA GLY A 56 23.58 -9.57 12.14
C GLY A 56 22.55 -10.30 13.02
N ASP A 57 21.25 -10.18 12.72
CA ASP A 57 20.21 -10.90 13.48
C ASP A 57 20.36 -12.42 13.34
N ALA A 58 20.51 -13.13 14.45
CA ALA A 58 20.78 -14.56 14.45
C ALA A 58 19.66 -15.41 13.84
N ARG A 59 18.39 -15.00 13.99
CA ARG A 59 17.25 -15.71 13.38
C ARG A 59 17.23 -15.49 11.87
N ALA A 60 17.52 -14.28 11.42
CA ALA A 60 17.62 -13.96 10.00
C ALA A 60 18.81 -14.68 9.33
N MET A 61 19.90 -14.92 10.05
CA MET A 61 21.06 -15.68 9.59
C MET A 61 20.80 -17.18 9.44
N ALA A 62 19.70 -17.71 9.98
CA ALA A 62 19.30 -19.09 9.72
C ALA A 62 18.77 -19.32 8.29
N TYR A 63 18.44 -18.24 7.57
CA TYR A 63 18.04 -18.30 6.16
C TYR A 63 19.23 -18.02 5.24
N PRO A 64 19.28 -18.60 4.03
CA PRO A 64 20.36 -18.29 3.11
C PRO A 64 20.28 -16.81 2.67
N PRO A 65 21.38 -16.17 2.21
CA PRO A 65 21.42 -14.73 1.94
C PRO A 65 20.29 -14.26 1.02
N LEU A 66 19.52 -13.25 1.44
CA LEU A 66 18.36 -12.75 0.69
C LEU A 66 18.58 -11.40 0.02
N ALA A 67 19.74 -10.77 0.22
CA ALA A 67 20.05 -9.48 -0.38
C ALA A 67 19.81 -9.51 -1.90
N GLN A 68 20.41 -10.45 -2.64
CA GLN A 68 20.27 -10.49 -4.10
C GLN A 68 18.94 -11.10 -4.56
N ARG A 69 18.72 -12.39 -4.30
CA ARG A 69 17.53 -13.13 -4.76
C ARG A 69 16.21 -12.60 -4.19
N GLY A 70 16.21 -12.09 -2.96
CA GLY A 70 15.03 -11.46 -2.35
C GLY A 70 14.66 -10.14 -3.03
N ARG A 71 15.67 -9.31 -3.40
CA ARG A 71 15.43 -8.10 -4.20
C ARG A 71 14.89 -8.42 -5.59
N GLU A 72 15.44 -9.43 -6.25
CA GLU A 72 14.95 -9.85 -7.57
C GLU A 72 13.51 -10.36 -7.51
N TYR A 73 13.20 -11.19 -6.50
CA TYR A 73 11.84 -11.64 -6.24
C TYR A 73 10.89 -10.46 -6.01
N PHE A 74 11.29 -9.46 -5.21
CA PHE A 74 10.50 -8.26 -4.96
C PHE A 74 10.15 -7.50 -6.24
N VAL A 75 11.14 -7.31 -7.13
CA VAL A 75 10.92 -6.63 -8.42
C VAL A 75 9.92 -7.40 -9.27
N ARG A 76 10.09 -8.72 -9.40
CA ARG A 76 9.20 -9.58 -10.21
C ARG A 76 7.78 -9.65 -9.64
N ALA A 77 7.65 -9.75 -8.32
CA ALA A 77 6.35 -9.76 -7.64
C ALA A 77 5.61 -8.43 -7.81
N SER A 78 6.32 -7.30 -7.63
CA SER A 78 5.78 -5.96 -7.79
C SER A 78 5.33 -5.68 -9.22
N ALA A 79 6.14 -6.02 -10.21
CA ALA A 79 5.77 -5.91 -11.62
C ALA A 79 4.53 -6.76 -11.96
N GLY A 80 4.46 -7.98 -11.44
CA GLY A 80 3.30 -8.85 -11.61
C GLY A 80 2.03 -8.37 -10.91
N ALA A 81 2.14 -7.51 -9.89
CA ALA A 81 1.01 -6.94 -9.17
C ALA A 81 0.40 -5.73 -9.87
N THR A 82 1.20 -4.92 -10.56
CA THR A 82 0.73 -3.76 -11.33
C THR A 82 0.30 -4.13 -12.75
N ASN A 83 0.79 -5.26 -13.28
CA ASN A 83 0.48 -5.67 -14.65
C ASN A 83 -1.00 -6.03 -14.83
N GLY A 84 -1.71 -5.27 -15.66
CA GLY A 84 -3.10 -5.54 -16.04
C GLY A 84 -4.15 -5.32 -14.94
N THR A 85 -3.75 -4.87 -13.75
CA THR A 85 -4.67 -4.63 -12.62
C THR A 85 -5.14 -3.18 -12.53
N GLY A 86 -4.41 -2.21 -13.11
CA GLY A 86 -4.67 -0.79 -12.87
C GLY A 86 -4.17 -0.30 -11.50
N LEU A 87 -3.47 -1.16 -10.75
CA LEU A 87 -2.81 -0.78 -9.50
C LEU A 87 -1.64 0.16 -9.80
N THR A 88 -1.69 1.37 -9.25
CA THR A 88 -0.60 2.34 -9.41
C THR A 88 0.60 1.97 -8.54
N GLN A 89 1.78 2.46 -8.94
CA GLN A 89 3.01 2.27 -8.16
C GLN A 89 2.89 2.85 -6.75
N ASP A 90 2.29 4.04 -6.59
CA ASP A 90 2.10 4.66 -5.28
C ASP A 90 1.17 3.84 -4.39
N ARG A 91 0.10 3.27 -4.97
CA ARG A 91 -0.80 2.40 -4.22
C ARG A 91 -0.11 1.09 -3.84
N LEU A 92 0.69 0.51 -4.73
CA LEU A 92 1.47 -0.68 -4.42
C LEU A 92 2.47 -0.41 -3.29
N LYS A 93 3.17 0.73 -3.33
CA LYS A 93 4.08 1.14 -2.26
C LYS A 93 3.36 1.23 -0.92
N ALA A 94 2.21 1.91 -0.87
CA ALA A 94 1.41 2.03 0.34
C ALA A 94 0.95 0.65 0.89
N LEU A 95 0.57 -0.28 0.00
CA LEU A 95 0.22 -1.65 0.39
C LEU A 95 1.42 -2.40 1.00
N LEU A 96 2.60 -2.30 0.39
CA LEU A 96 3.81 -2.96 0.86
C LEU A 96 4.31 -2.39 2.20
N GLU A 97 4.20 -1.07 2.40
CA GLU A 97 4.53 -0.41 3.66
C GLU A 97 3.58 -0.83 4.79
N ALA A 98 2.28 -0.91 4.49
CA ALA A 98 1.27 -1.39 5.43
C ALA A 98 1.53 -2.86 5.82
N GLU A 99 1.83 -3.72 4.84
CA GLU A 99 2.16 -5.13 5.05
C GLU A 99 3.43 -5.28 5.91
N ALA A 100 4.49 -4.52 5.60
CA ALA A 100 5.73 -4.54 6.38
C ALA A 100 5.49 -4.13 7.85
N THR A 101 4.67 -3.10 8.05
CA THR A 101 4.28 -2.62 9.38
C THR A 101 3.48 -3.68 10.14
N ALA A 102 2.48 -4.28 9.50
CA ALA A 102 1.66 -5.34 10.08
C ALA A 102 2.53 -6.55 10.47
N MET A 103 3.38 -7.01 9.56
CA MET A 103 4.28 -8.16 9.78
C MET A 103 5.23 -7.94 10.96
N SER A 104 5.77 -6.72 11.12
CA SER A 104 6.61 -6.37 12.26
C SER A 104 5.81 -6.27 13.57
N ARG A 105 4.63 -5.64 13.53
CA ARG A 105 3.76 -5.47 14.70
C ARG A 105 3.26 -6.81 15.22
N ASP A 106 2.85 -7.69 14.31
CA ASP A 106 2.19 -8.96 14.63
C ASP A 106 3.23 -10.08 14.86
N GLY A 107 4.52 -9.83 14.59
CA GLY A 107 5.60 -10.77 14.83
C GLY A 107 5.64 -11.96 13.86
N THR A 108 4.95 -11.86 12.72
CA THR A 108 4.69 -12.98 11.79
C THR A 108 5.81 -13.23 10.78
N LEU A 109 6.84 -12.39 10.74
CA LEU A 109 7.93 -12.45 9.75
C LEU A 109 8.49 -13.88 9.58
N TYR A 110 8.91 -14.51 10.67
CA TYR A 110 9.57 -15.80 10.62
C TYR A 110 8.60 -16.98 10.43
N ASP A 111 7.33 -16.79 10.78
CA ASP A 111 6.27 -17.78 10.56
C ASP A 111 5.89 -17.86 9.07
N SER A 112 6.01 -16.75 8.34
CA SER A 112 5.80 -16.68 6.89
C SER A 112 6.93 -17.33 6.09
N MET A 113 8.15 -17.29 6.61
CA MET A 113 9.36 -17.66 5.86
C MET A 113 9.36 -19.09 5.26
N PRO A 114 8.88 -20.15 5.95
CA PRO A 114 8.86 -21.50 5.38
C PRO A 114 8.08 -21.61 4.05
N LEU A 115 6.95 -20.90 3.93
CA LEU A 115 6.16 -20.88 2.70
C LEU A 115 6.76 -19.91 1.68
N CYS A 116 7.30 -18.78 2.14
CA CYS A 116 7.93 -17.84 1.24
C CYS A 116 9.17 -18.41 0.56
N MET A 117 10.02 -19.15 1.27
CA MET A 117 11.17 -19.84 0.68
C MET A 117 10.76 -20.79 -0.47
N LYS A 118 9.67 -21.54 -0.31
CA LYS A 118 9.11 -22.37 -1.38
C LYS A 118 8.64 -21.55 -2.58
N SER A 119 8.07 -20.36 -2.34
CA SER A 119 7.67 -19.45 -3.41
C SER A 119 8.87 -18.89 -4.18
N LEU A 120 9.97 -18.59 -3.47
CA LEU A 120 11.21 -18.14 -4.10
C LEU A 120 11.81 -19.22 -5.00
N GLU A 121 11.90 -20.46 -4.52
CA GLU A 121 12.37 -21.60 -5.30
C GLU A 121 11.49 -21.82 -6.55
N ALA A 122 10.16 -21.77 -6.41
CA ALA A 122 9.23 -21.88 -7.52
C ALA A 122 9.35 -20.75 -8.55
N SER A 123 9.95 -19.61 -8.18
CA SER A 123 10.22 -18.50 -9.09
C SER A 123 11.49 -18.70 -9.95
N GLY A 124 12.31 -19.70 -9.63
CA GLY A 124 13.59 -19.98 -10.28
C GLY A 124 14.75 -19.09 -9.80
N LEU A 125 14.68 -18.58 -8.57
CA LEU A 125 15.70 -17.73 -7.91
C LEU A 125 16.39 -18.42 -6.74
#